data_AF-A0A3C0GW85-F1
#
_entry.id   AF-A0A3C0GW85-F1
#
_cell.length_a   1.000
_cell.length_b   1.000
_cell.length_c   1.000
_cell.angle_alpha   90.00
_cell.angle_beta   90.00
_cell.angle_gamma   90.00
#
_symmetry.space_group_name_H-M   'P 1'
#
loop_
_entity.id
_entity.type
_entity.pdbx_description
1 polymer ?
#
loop_
_entity_poly.entity_id
_entity_poly.type
_entity_poly.pdbx_seq_one_letter_code
_entity_poly.pdbx_strand_id
1 'polypeptide(L)'
;MDYQLVIKFWRASLDDEAFLATLEAELGTALGSAATLDGYDVSAKEINLFMFTADPRPTFRRAKDVLERLGVLRSVSAAYRLVGGAQFTSVWPLRMARKFTLP
;
A
#
# COMPACT_ATOMS: atom_id res chain seq x y z
N MET A 1 -10.07 0.54 -14.07
CA MET A 1 -8.95 0.88 -13.17
C MET A 1 -7.80 0.00 -13.63
N ASP A 2 -6.82 0.58 -14.31
CA ASP A 2 -5.83 -0.20 -15.08
C ASP A 2 -4.54 -0.44 -14.29
N TYR A 3 -4.44 0.17 -13.11
CA TYR A 3 -3.31 0.03 -12.20
C TYR A 3 -3.70 -0.71 -10.94
N GLN A 4 -2.75 -1.51 -10.45
CA GLN A 4 -2.74 -2.06 -9.11
C GLN A 4 -1.69 -1.32 -8.29
N LEU A 5 -2.12 -0.56 -7.29
CA LEU A 5 -1.27 0.02 -6.26
C LEU A 5 -1.03 -1.02 -5.16
N VAL A 6 0.22 -1.15 -4.74
CA VAL A 6 0.64 -2.05 -3.67
C VAL A 6 1.30 -1.23 -2.57
N ILE A 7 0.82 -1.39 -1.34
CA ILE A 7 1.45 -0.85 -0.14
C ILE A 7 1.97 -2.02 0.69
N LYS A 8 3.28 -2.08 0.83
CA LYS A 8 4.01 -3.13 1.55
C LYS A 8 4.37 -2.64 2.93
N PHE A 9 4.05 -3.43 3.96
CA PHE A 9 4.36 -3.19 5.36
C PHE A 9 5.34 -4.24 5.86
N TRP A 10 6.30 -3.84 6.69
CA TRP A 10 7.16 -4.78 7.41
C TRP A 10 6.46 -5.23 8.71
N ARG A 11 6.26 -6.54 8.92
CA ARG A 11 5.53 -7.07 10.09
C ARG A 11 6.18 -6.74 11.43
N ALA A 12 7.51 -6.60 11.47
CA ALA A 12 8.21 -6.13 12.67
C ALA A 12 7.79 -4.71 13.11
N SER A 13 7.03 -4.00 12.27
CA SER A 13 6.48 -2.67 12.55
C SER A 13 4.96 -2.65 12.69
N LEU A 14 4.30 -3.81 12.74
CA LEU A 14 2.87 -3.95 12.95
C LEU A 14 2.65 -4.63 14.30
N ASP A 15 2.10 -3.88 15.25
CA ASP A 15 2.00 -4.32 16.65
C ASP A 15 0.87 -5.36 16.89
N ASP A 16 -0.12 -5.46 15.99
CA ASP A 16 -1.30 -6.33 16.16
C ASP A 16 -1.94 -6.70 14.81
N GLU A 17 -2.55 -7.89 14.72
CA GLU A 17 -3.39 -8.32 13.61
C GLU A 17 -4.70 -7.50 13.51
N ALA A 18 -5.20 -6.98 14.64
CA ALA A 18 -6.31 -6.02 14.67
C ALA A 18 -6.01 -4.70 13.93
N PHE A 19 -4.73 -4.38 13.73
CA PHE A 19 -4.30 -3.21 12.98
C PHE A 19 -4.73 -3.27 11.51
N LEU A 20 -4.81 -4.47 10.91
CA LEU A 20 -5.22 -4.63 9.50
C LEU A 20 -6.66 -4.18 9.29
N ALA A 21 -7.58 -4.61 10.15
CA ALA A 21 -8.98 -4.22 10.06
C ALA A 21 -9.14 -2.69 10.22
N THR A 22 -8.37 -2.08 11.12
CA THR A 22 -8.35 -0.62 11.30
C THR A 22 -7.82 0.08 10.05
N LEU A 23 -6.72 -0.43 9.48
CA LEU A 23 -6.10 0.14 8.30
C LEU A 23 -7.02 0.04 7.07
N GLU A 24 -7.69 -1.10 6.85
CA GLU A 24 -8.65 -1.28 5.76
C GLU A 24 -9.83 -0.32 5.89
N ALA A 25 -10.40 -0.14 7.08
CA ALA A 25 -11.50 0.78 7.32
C ALA A 25 -11.10 2.25 7.07
N GLU A 26 -9.94 2.65 7.55
CA GLU A 26 -9.41 4.01 7.40
C GLU A 26 -9.03 4.33 5.95
N LEU A 27 -8.41 3.37 5.25
CA LEU A 27 -8.11 3.49 3.82
C LEU A 27 -9.40 3.51 2.98
N GLY A 28 -10.36 2.63 3.26
CA GLY A 28 -11.65 2.61 2.57
C GLY A 28 -12.37 3.96 2.66
N THR A 29 -12.36 4.56 3.85
CA THR A 29 -12.94 5.88 4.10
C THR A 29 -12.19 6.99 3.35
N ALA A 30 -10.86 7.02 3.43
CA ALA A 30 -10.05 8.08 2.81
C ALA A 30 -10.00 8.00 1.27
N LEU A 31 -10.05 6.79 0.71
CA LEU A 31 -9.94 6.56 -0.72
C LEU A 31 -11.30 6.64 -1.41
N GLY A 32 -12.37 6.19 -0.77
CA GLY A 32 -13.72 6.21 -1.34
C GLY A 32 -13.74 5.54 -2.72
N SER A 33 -14.27 6.22 -3.73
CA SER A 33 -14.30 5.72 -5.12
C SER A 33 -12.99 5.85 -5.88
N ALA A 34 -11.95 6.48 -5.31
CA ALA A 34 -10.67 6.66 -5.99
C ALA A 34 -9.84 5.37 -6.06
N ALA A 35 -10.15 4.38 -5.22
CA ALA A 35 -9.53 3.07 -5.28
C ALA A 35 -10.46 2.01 -4.69
N THR A 36 -10.35 0.80 -5.22
CA THR A 36 -11.04 -0.38 -4.68
C THR A 36 -10.01 -1.26 -4.00
N LEU A 37 -10.23 -1.59 -2.73
CA LEU A 37 -9.41 -2.58 -2.02
C LEU A 37 -9.64 -3.96 -2.66
N ASP A 38 -8.58 -4.61 -3.11
CA ASP A 38 -8.63 -5.93 -3.77
C ASP A 38 -8.36 -7.05 -2.75
N GLY A 39 -7.51 -6.75 -1.77
CA GLY A 39 -7.20 -7.64 -0.66
C GLY A 39 -5.78 -7.42 -0.14
N TYR A 40 -5.30 -8.37 0.64
CA TYR A 40 -3.94 -8.36 1.15
C TYR A 40 -3.34 -9.77 1.16
N ASP A 41 -2.02 -9.85 1.08
CA ASP A 41 -1.26 -11.05 1.41
C ASP A 41 -0.55 -10.85 2.75
N VAL A 42 -0.35 -11.96 3.46
CA VAL A 42 0.42 -11.97 4.71
C VAL A 42 1.51 -13.03 4.56
N SER A 43 2.75 -12.60 4.71
CA SER A 43 3.92 -13.48 4.79
C SER A 43 4.54 -13.42 6.18
N ALA A 44 5.59 -14.20 6.44
CA ALA A 44 6.28 -14.18 7.72
C ALA A 44 6.89 -12.81 8.07
N LYS A 45 7.25 -11.99 7.08
CA LYS A 45 7.98 -10.73 7.28
C LYS A 45 7.20 -9.49 6.84
N GLU A 46 6.19 -9.67 6.01
CA GLU A 46 5.61 -8.58 5.24
C GLU A 46 4.11 -8.77 5.06
N ILE A 47 3.41 -7.66 4.88
CA ILE A 47 2.01 -7.63 4.45
C ILE A 47 1.94 -6.74 3.23
N ASN A 48 1.37 -7.23 2.13
CA ASN A 48 1.13 -6.42 0.94
C ASN A 48 -0.36 -6.17 0.79
N LEU A 49 -0.75 -4.90 0.77
CA LEU A 49 -2.11 -4.44 0.50
C LEU A 49 -2.24 -4.07 -0.97
N PHE A 50 -3.24 -4.61 -1.63
CA PHE A 50 -3.51 -4.43 -3.06
C PHE A 50 -4.76 -3.58 -3.28
N MET A 51 -4.65 -2.59 -4.15
CA MET A 51 -5.75 -1.70 -4.50
C MET A 51 -5.79 -1.44 -6.00
N PHE A 52 -6.96 -1.55 -6.61
CA PHE A 52 -7.18 -1.06 -7.96
C PHE A 52 -7.41 0.43 -7.96
N THR A 53 -6.82 1.13 -8.93
CA THR A 53 -6.99 2.57 -9.10
C THR A 53 -6.75 2.98 -10.56
N ALA A 54 -7.35 4.08 -10.98
CA ALA A 54 -7.01 4.74 -12.25
C ALA A 54 -5.76 5.63 -12.11
N ASP A 55 -5.47 6.11 -10.90
CA ASP A 55 -4.47 7.15 -10.63
C ASP A 55 -3.61 6.80 -9.39
N PRO A 56 -2.60 5.93 -9.54
CA PRO A 56 -1.87 5.36 -8.40
C PRO A 56 -1.12 6.38 -7.54
N ARG A 57 -0.59 7.46 -8.14
CA ARG A 57 0.12 8.51 -7.41
C ARG A 57 -0.83 9.36 -6.56
N PRO A 58 -1.93 9.92 -7.10
CA PRO A 58 -2.98 10.55 -6.28
C PRO A 58 -3.57 9.64 -5.21
N THR A 59 -3.89 8.38 -5.54
CA THR A 59 -4.39 7.40 -4.56
C THR A 59 -3.40 7.20 -3.42
N PHE A 60 -2.12 6.97 -3.74
CA PHE A 60 -1.10 6.81 -2.69
C PHE A 60 -0.95 8.07 -1.84
N ARG A 61 -1.09 9.28 -2.41
CA ARG A 61 -1.01 10.53 -1.62
C ARG A 61 -2.09 10.57 -0.53
N ARG A 62 -3.32 10.15 -0.83
CA ARG A 62 -4.41 10.06 0.15
C ARG A 62 -4.16 8.94 1.18
N ALA A 63 -3.70 7.78 0.72
CA ALA A 63 -3.32 6.69 1.61
C ALA A 63 -2.18 7.10 2.55
N LYS A 64 -1.21 7.88 2.05
CA LYS A 64 -0.07 8.38 2.84
C LYS A 64 -0.54 9.19 4.04
N ASP A 65 -1.55 10.05 3.90
CA ASP A 65 -2.07 10.85 5.02
C ASP A 65 -2.65 9.96 6.13
N VAL A 66 -3.33 8.86 5.75
CA VAL A 66 -3.80 7.83 6.69
C VAL A 66 -2.63 7.12 7.37
N LEU A 67 -1.65 6.67 6.59
CA LEU A 67 -0.47 5.96 7.10
C LEU A 67 0.38 6.82 8.04
N GLU A 68 0.43 8.13 7.80
CA GLU A 68 1.11 9.10 8.63
C GLU A 68 0.38 9.31 9.96
N ARG A 69 -0.95 9.46 9.92
CA ARG A 69 -1.80 9.54 11.13
C ARG A 69 -1.73 8.27 11.98
N LEU A 70 -1.65 7.10 11.36
CA LEU A 70 -1.49 5.82 12.04
C LEU A 70 -0.05 5.54 12.48
N GLY A 71 0.91 6.43 12.19
CA GLY A 71 2.30 6.31 12.64
C GLY A 71 3.15 5.27 11.90
N VAL A 72 2.62 4.61 10.86
CA VAL A 72 3.29 3.49 10.17
C VAL A 72 4.02 3.88 8.88
N LEU A 73 3.93 5.14 8.44
CA LEU A 73 4.50 5.61 7.17
C LEU A 73 6.01 5.31 6.99
N ARG A 74 6.79 5.25 8.08
CA ARG A 74 8.23 4.96 8.05
C ARG A 74 8.54 3.49 7.73
N SER A 75 7.56 2.62 7.91
CA SER A 75 7.68 1.17 7.76
C SER A 75 6.97 0.64 6.52
N VAL A 76 6.64 1.52 5.57
CA VAL A 76 6.02 1.11 4.32
C VAL A 76 6.88 1.41 3.10
N SER A 77 6.69 0.61 2.06
CA SER A 77 7.08 0.93 0.70
C SER A 77 5.87 0.82 -0.21
N ALA A 78 5.77 1.68 -1.21
CA ALA A 78 4.63 1.65 -2.13
C ALA A 78 5.09 1.70 -3.58
N ALA A 79 4.42 0.93 -4.41
CA ALA A 79 4.66 0.87 -5.84
C ALA A 79 3.36 0.52 -6.58
N TYR A 80 3.29 0.80 -7.86
CA TYR A 80 2.16 0.37 -8.70
C TYR A 80 2.64 -0.34 -9.95
N ARG A 81 1.74 -1.11 -10.56
CA ARG A 81 1.92 -1.77 -11.85
C ARG A 81 0.64 -1.68 -12.65
N LEU A 82 0.70 -1.96 -13.95
CA LEU A 82 -0.51 -2.31 -14.72
C LEU A 82 -1.10 -3.60 -14.15
N VAL A 83 -2.42 -3.73 -14.17
CA VAL A 83 -3.10 -4.99 -13.82
C VAL A 83 -2.58 -6.10 -14.74
N GLY A 84 -2.09 -7.19 -14.15
CA GLY A 84 -1.41 -8.29 -14.88
C GLY A 84 0.04 -8.01 -15.30
N GLY A 85 0.56 -6.81 -15.06
CA GLY A 85 1.95 -6.45 -15.38
C GLY A 85 2.97 -7.00 -14.37
N ALA A 86 4.21 -7.22 -14.84
CA ALA A 86 5.31 -7.66 -13.98
C ALA A 86 6.15 -6.50 -13.40
N GLN A 87 6.11 -5.33 -14.03
CA GLN A 87 6.99 -4.21 -13.69
C GLN A 87 6.33 -3.26 -12.70
N PHE A 88 7.04 -2.99 -11.60
CA PHE A 88 6.62 -2.05 -10.57
C PHE A 88 7.29 -0.69 -10.73
N THR A 89 6.49 0.36 -10.65
CA THR A 89 6.95 1.75 -10.52
C THR A 89 6.81 2.17 -9.06
N SER A 90 7.92 2.47 -8.40
CA SER A 90 7.91 2.93 -7.01
C SER A 90 7.28 4.32 -6.88
N VAL A 91 6.52 4.51 -5.81
CA VAL A 91 5.91 5.79 -5.40
C VAL A 91 6.47 6.25 -4.06
N TRP A 92 6.87 5.31 -3.19
CA TRP A 92 7.38 5.61 -1.86
C TRP A 92 8.40 4.59 -1.37
N PRO A 93 9.48 5.02 -0.70
CA PRO A 93 9.92 6.41 -0.53
C PRO A 93 10.42 7.04 -1.85
N LEU A 94 10.32 8.38 -1.98
CA LEU A 94 10.69 9.11 -3.20
C LEU A 94 12.17 8.98 -3.60
N ARG A 95 13.04 8.63 -2.65
CA ARG A 95 14.44 8.26 -2.89
C ARG A 95 14.63 6.85 -2.37
N MET A 96 14.74 5.89 -3.29
CA MET A 96 15.01 4.49 -2.95
C MET A 96 16.43 4.32 -2.41
N ALA A 97 16.55 3.65 -1.26
CA ALA A 97 17.79 2.97 -0.88
C ALA A 97 17.83 1.51 -1.38
N ARG A 98 16.69 0.93 -1.80
CA ARG A 98 16.56 -0.45 -2.31
C ARG A 98 15.44 -0.57 -3.35
N LYS A 99 15.60 -1.49 -4.32
CA LYS A 99 14.57 -1.84 -5.32
C LYS A 99 13.34 -2.47 -4.64
N PHE A 100 12.14 -2.11 -5.10
CA PHE A 100 10.89 -2.70 -4.65
C PHE A 100 10.68 -4.00 -5.42
N THR A 101 10.55 -5.10 -4.70
CA THR A 101 10.24 -6.42 -5.24
C THR A 101 9.20 -7.07 -4.35
N LEU A 102 8.24 -7.75 -4.96
CA LEU A 102 7.40 -8.73 -4.28
C LEU A 102 8.11 -10.10 -4.39
N PRO A 103 7.96 -10.99 -3.39
CA PRO A 103 8.48 -12.36 -3.47
C PRO A 103 7.85 -13.16 -4.62
#